data_AF-A0A1Q7SJJ2-F1
#
_entry.id   AF-A0A1Q7SJJ2-F1
#
_cell.length_a   1.000
_cell.length_b   1.000
_cell.length_c   1.000
_cell.angle_alpha   90.00
_cell.angle_beta   90.00
_cell.angle_gamma   90.00
#
_symmetry.space_group_name_H-M   'P 1'
#
loop_
_entity.id
_entity.type
_entity.pdbx_description
1 polymer ?
#
loop_
_entity_poly.entity_id
_entity_poly.type
_entity_poly.pdbx_seq_one_letter_code
_entity_poly.pdbx_strand_id
1 'polypeptide(L)'
;MGFPMARNLLAAGLPLAVHNRTRAKAEPLAAGGAAVAASAAEAAERARIVITMLADDQAIETLAEAFALVEKAGLDRLAVLETLNGALFASPVYQTNGDG
;
A
#
# COMPACT_ATOMS: atom_id res chain seq x y z
N MET A 1 -12.15 -2.70 -7.72
CA MET A 1 -13.14 -2.28 -6.72
C MET A 1 -12.91 -0.87 -6.15
N GLY A 2 -11.68 -0.39 -5.93
CA GLY A 2 -11.45 0.92 -5.28
C GLY A 2 -11.85 2.17 -6.08
N PHE A 3 -11.92 2.10 -7.42
CA PHE A 3 -12.14 3.28 -8.27
C PHE A 3 -13.54 3.92 -8.10
N PRO A 4 -14.67 3.17 -8.13
CA PRO A 4 -15.98 3.74 -7.82
C PRO A 4 -16.09 4.34 -6.40
N MET A 5 -15.45 3.71 -5.41
CA MET A 5 -15.41 4.24 -4.04
C MET A 5 -14.68 5.58 -3.98
N ALA A 6 -13.51 5.70 -4.60
CA ALA A 6 -12.77 6.94 -4.68
C ALA A 6 -13.59 8.06 -5.34
N ARG A 7 -14.32 7.75 -6.43
CA ARG A 7 -15.23 8.71 -7.07
C ARG A 7 -16.35 9.19 -6.12
N ASN A 8 -16.93 8.30 -5.33
CA ASN A 8 -17.98 8.68 -4.38
C ASN A 8 -17.43 9.57 -3.25
N LEU A 9 -16.23 9.28 -2.75
CA LEU A 9 -15.57 10.11 -1.73
C LEU A 9 -15.27 11.52 -2.27
N LEU A 10 -14.78 11.63 -3.51
CA LEU A 10 -14.58 12.91 -4.18
C LEU A 10 -15.90 13.66 -4.41
N ALA A 11 -16.96 12.96 -4.84
CA ALA A 11 -18.29 13.56 -5.02
C ALA A 11 -18.90 14.08 -3.71
N ALA A 12 -18.54 13.48 -2.57
CA ALA A 12 -18.89 13.96 -1.23
C ALA A 12 -18.05 15.15 -0.76
N GLY A 13 -17.09 15.63 -1.56
CA GLY A 13 -16.23 16.77 -1.25
C GLY A 13 -15.08 16.45 -0.28
N LEU A 14 -14.76 15.16 -0.08
CA LEU A 14 -13.68 14.77 0.82
C LEU A 14 -12.31 14.92 0.15
N PRO A 15 -11.31 15.51 0.83
CA PRO A 15 -9.93 15.49 0.36
C PRO A 15 -9.43 14.05 0.26
N LEU A 16 -8.86 13.68 -0.89
CA LEU A 16 -8.48 12.30 -1.15
C LEU A 16 -7.10 12.22 -1.78
N ALA A 17 -6.20 11.47 -1.14
CA ALA A 17 -4.97 10.99 -1.75
C ALA A 17 -5.19 9.55 -2.22
N VAL A 18 -4.75 9.23 -3.44
CA VAL A 18 -4.90 7.89 -4.02
C VAL A 18 -3.57 7.38 -4.54
N HIS A 19 -3.33 6.09 -4.30
CA HIS A 19 -2.21 5.38 -4.91
C HIS A 19 -2.73 4.07 -5.51
N ASN A 20 -2.19 3.71 -6.68
CA ASN A 20 -2.36 2.39 -7.25
C ASN A 20 -1.06 1.96 -7.92
N ARG A 21 -0.71 0.68 -7.80
CA ARG A 21 0.50 0.10 -8.41
C ARG A 21 0.59 0.40 -9.91
N THR A 22 -0.53 0.31 -10.62
CA THR A 22 -0.63 0.79 -12.02
C THR A 22 -1.16 2.22 -12.01
N ARG A 23 -0.27 3.21 -12.09
CA ARG A 23 -0.60 4.64 -11.98
C ARG A 23 -1.73 5.09 -12.91
N ALA A 24 -1.73 4.62 -14.15
CA ALA A 24 -2.75 4.94 -15.15
C ALA A 24 -4.20 4.62 -14.71
N LYS A 25 -4.40 3.70 -13.75
CA LYS A 25 -5.73 3.40 -13.20
C LYS A 25 -6.20 4.43 -12.17
N ALA A 26 -5.30 5.21 -11.57
CA ALA A 26 -5.61 6.25 -10.60
C ALA A 26 -5.67 7.66 -11.24
N GLU A 27 -4.96 7.87 -12.35
CA GLU A 27 -4.91 9.15 -13.07
C GLU A 27 -6.28 9.78 -13.37
N PRO A 28 -7.32 9.03 -13.80
CA PRO A 28 -8.63 9.62 -14.05
C PRO A 28 -9.30 10.25 -12.82
N LEU A 29 -8.88 9.88 -11.60
CA LEU A 29 -9.39 10.47 -10.35
C LEU A 29 -8.85 11.88 -10.10
N ALA A 30 -7.72 12.25 -10.72
CA ALA A 30 -7.16 13.60 -10.62
C ALA A 30 -8.13 14.65 -11.16
N ALA A 31 -8.90 14.32 -12.20
CA ALA A 31 -9.94 15.21 -12.74
C ALA A 31 -11.05 15.53 -11.73
N GLY A 32 -11.26 14.64 -10.74
CA GLY A 32 -12.19 14.85 -9.63
C GLY A 32 -11.55 15.52 -8.40
N GLY A 33 -10.28 15.93 -8.47
CA GLY A 33 -9.56 16.59 -7.38
C GLY A 33 -8.75 15.65 -6.47
N ALA A 34 -8.62 14.36 -6.80
CA ALA A 34 -7.75 13.47 -6.04
C ALA A 34 -6.26 13.81 -6.24
N ALA A 35 -5.49 13.79 -5.16
CA ALA A 35 -4.03 13.80 -5.22
C ALA A 35 -3.51 12.41 -5.56
N VAL A 36 -2.97 12.22 -6.76
CA VAL A 36 -2.38 10.94 -7.18
C VAL A 36 -0.96 10.84 -6.64
N ALA A 37 -0.77 10.03 -5.58
CA ALA A 37 0.49 9.83 -4.89
C ALA A 37 1.42 8.86 -5.65
N ALA A 38 2.73 9.13 -5.58
CA ALA A 38 3.78 8.32 -6.19
C ALA A 38 3.95 6.96 -5.49
N SER A 39 3.60 6.88 -4.20
CA SER A 39 3.67 5.65 -3.41
C SER A 39 2.50 5.53 -2.42
N ALA A 40 2.27 4.32 -1.90
CA ALA A 40 1.31 4.09 -0.84
C ALA A 40 1.70 4.84 0.46
N ALA A 41 3.00 4.92 0.76
CA ALA A 41 3.52 5.67 1.90
C ALA A 41 3.19 7.17 1.79
N GLU A 42 3.43 7.77 0.62
CA GLU A 42 3.10 9.17 0.38
C GLU A 42 1.58 9.44 0.50
N ALA A 43 0.74 8.50 0.04
CA ALA A 43 -0.71 8.61 0.24
C ALA A 43 -1.09 8.56 1.73
N ALA A 44 -0.44 7.70 2.52
CA ALA A 44 -0.71 7.52 3.94
C ALA A 44 -0.24 8.71 4.79
N GLU A 45 0.92 9.29 4.51
CA GLU A 45 1.43 10.49 5.21
C GLU A 45 0.46 11.68 5.15
N ARG A 46 -0.33 11.75 4.08
CA ARG A 46 -1.31 12.82 3.84
C ARG A 46 -2.68 12.53 4.45
N ALA A 47 -2.89 11.34 5.01
CA ALA A 47 -4.20 10.84 5.38
C ALA A 47 -4.33 10.59 6.89
N ARG A 48 -5.50 10.94 7.45
CA ARG A 48 -5.89 10.54 8.82
C ARG A 48 -6.57 9.18 8.88
N ILE A 49 -7.10 8.73 7.75
CA ILE A 49 -7.79 7.45 7.58
C ILE A 49 -7.22 6.82 6.32
N VAL A 50 -6.75 5.57 6.43
CA VAL A 50 -6.21 4.80 5.30
C VAL A 50 -7.16 3.67 4.96
N ILE A 51 -7.58 3.60 3.69
CA ILE A 51 -8.42 2.52 3.16
C ILE A 51 -7.59 1.76 2.12
N THR A 52 -7.30 0.49 2.40
CA THR A 52 -6.62 -0.40 1.46
C THR A 52 -7.63 -1.27 0.71
N MET A 53 -7.51 -1.34 -0.60
CA MET A 53 -8.37 -2.17 -1.45
C MET A 53 -7.51 -2.87 -2.49
N LEU A 54 -7.07 -4.09 -2.17
CA LEU A 54 -6.19 -4.89 -3.03
C LEU A 54 -7.00 -5.93 -3.81
N ALA A 55 -6.39 -6.51 -4.84
CA ALA A 55 -7.03 -7.52 -5.68
C ALA A 55 -6.81 -8.96 -5.17
N ASP A 56 -5.89 -9.14 -4.23
CA ASP A 56 -5.46 -10.44 -3.73
C ASP A 56 -5.56 -10.44 -2.22
N ASP A 57 -6.60 -11.11 -1.71
CA ASP A 57 -6.89 -11.24 -0.28
C ASP A 57 -5.75 -11.98 0.45
N GLN A 58 -5.05 -12.89 -0.25
CA GLN A 58 -3.94 -13.66 0.33
C GLN A 58 -2.77 -12.76 0.72
N ALA A 59 -2.51 -11.68 -0.03
CA ALA A 59 -1.42 -10.76 0.29
C ALA A 59 -1.70 -9.96 1.56
N ILE A 60 -2.96 -9.60 1.81
CA ILE A 60 -3.37 -8.91 3.04
C ILE A 60 -3.31 -9.87 4.22
N GLU A 61 -3.86 -11.08 4.07
CA GLU A 61 -3.82 -12.12 5.11
C GLU A 61 -2.38 -12.48 5.49
N THR A 62 -1.52 -12.75 4.50
CA THR A 62 -0.10 -13.09 4.74
C THR A 62 0.62 -11.97 5.48
N LEU A 63 0.39 -10.72 5.10
CA LEU A 63 1.01 -9.58 5.77
C LEU A 63 0.47 -9.39 7.19
N ALA A 64 -0.84 -9.57 7.39
CA ALA A 64 -1.47 -9.48 8.70
C ALA A 64 -0.98 -10.60 9.64
N GLU A 65 -0.86 -11.83 9.15
CA GLU A 65 -0.29 -12.97 9.90
C GLU A 65 1.17 -12.74 10.26
N ALA A 66 2.00 -12.29 9.31
CA ALA A 66 3.39 -11.96 9.55
C ALA A 66 3.53 -10.93 10.67
N PHE A 67 2.67 -9.90 10.66
CA PHE A 67 2.66 -8.91 11.73
C PHE A 67 2.19 -9.45 13.08
N ALA A 68 1.16 -10.28 13.11
CA ALA A 68 0.69 -10.91 14.34
C ALA A 68 1.78 -11.78 14.98
N LEU A 69 2.57 -12.49 14.17
CA LEU A 69 3.72 -13.27 14.63
C LEU A 69 4.85 -12.38 15.17
N VAL A 70 5.15 -11.28 14.48
CA VAL A 70 6.14 -10.27 14.91
C VAL A 70 5.77 -9.67 16.26
N GLU A 71 4.51 -9.27 16.46
CA GLU A 71 4.03 -8.76 17.74
C GLU A 71 4.10 -9.82 18.84
N LYS A 72 3.67 -11.06 18.56
CA LYS A 72 3.75 -12.16 19.52
C LYS A 72 5.19 -12.48 19.94
N ALA A 73 6.16 -12.26 19.05
CA ALA A 73 7.58 -12.40 19.33
C ALA A 73 8.18 -11.21 20.10
N GLY A 74 7.39 -10.16 20.40
CA GLY A 74 7.84 -8.96 21.08
C GLY A 74 8.73 -8.05 20.21
N LEU A 75 8.61 -8.18 18.88
CA LEU A 75 9.42 -7.44 17.93
C LEU A 75 8.65 -6.21 17.39
N ASP A 76 9.39 -5.15 17.09
CA ASP A 76 8.82 -3.93 16.49
C ASP A 76 8.44 -4.17 15.03
N ARG A 77 7.16 -3.93 14.70
CA ARG A 77 6.60 -4.14 13.35
C ARG A 77 7.27 -3.26 12.28
N LEU A 78 7.58 -2.02 12.61
CA LEU A 78 8.21 -1.08 11.68
C LEU A 78 9.66 -1.48 11.44
N ALA A 79 10.40 -1.84 12.49
CA ALA A 79 11.78 -2.30 12.35
C ALA A 79 11.87 -3.59 11.50
N VAL A 80 10.91 -4.51 11.67
CA VAL A 80 10.83 -5.72 10.83
C VAL A 80 10.51 -5.36 9.38
N LEU A 81 9.57 -4.45 9.11
CA LEU A 81 9.28 -4.03 7.74
C LEU A 81 10.47 -3.38 7.05
N GLU A 82 11.17 -2.50 7.76
CA GLU A 82 12.38 -1.85 7.25
C GLU A 82 13.47 -2.88 6.95
N THR A 83 13.63 -3.90 7.79
CA THR A 83 14.57 -4.99 7.57
C THR A 83 14.19 -5.84 6.36
N LEU A 84 12.91 -6.18 6.20
CA LEU A 84 12.41 -6.92 5.05
C LEU A 84 12.64 -6.13 3.76
N ASN A 85 12.29 -4.84 3.76
CA ASN A 85 12.36 -3.98 2.57
C ASN A 85 13.80 -3.57 2.21
N GLY A 86 14.67 -3.34 3.20
CA GLY A 86 16.02 -2.81 3.01
C GLY A 86 17.13 -3.86 2.99
N ALA A 87 16.98 -4.98 3.71
CA ALA A 87 18.03 -5.99 3.81
C ALA A 87 17.66 -7.30 3.09
N LEU A 88 16.43 -7.79 3.31
CA LEU A 88 16.03 -9.10 2.77
C LEU A 88 15.75 -9.03 1.26
N PHE A 89 14.86 -8.14 0.81
CA PHE A 89 14.50 -8.05 -0.61
C PHE A 89 15.55 -7.36 -1.47
N ALA A 90 16.42 -6.54 -0.87
CA ALA A 90 17.58 -5.97 -1.55
C ALA A 90 18.77 -6.94 -1.61
N SER A 91 18.71 -8.08 -0.90
CA SER A 91 19.77 -9.09 -0.91
C SER A 91 19.91 -9.75 -2.28
N PRO A 92 21.14 -10.02 -2.75
CA PRO A 92 21.38 -10.75 -4.01
C PRO A 92 20.63 -12.08 -4.10
N VAL A 93 20.42 -12.76 -2.98
CA VAL A 93 19.71 -14.05 -2.89
C VAL A 93 18.23 -13.94 -3.30
N TYR A 94 17.60 -12.79 -3.03
CA TYR A 94 16.22 -12.54 -3.45
C TYR A 94 16.12 -12.03 -4.88
N GLN A 95 17.12 -11.28 -5.36
CA GLN A 95 17.15 -10.80 -6.75
C GLN A 95 17.33 -11.94 -7.76
N THR A 96 18.06 -13.00 -7.39
CA THR A 96 18.27 -14.18 -8.26
C THR A 96 17.04 -15.07 -8.43
N ASN A 97 15.99 -14.90 -7.62
CA ASN A 97 14.77 -15.72 -7.69
C ASN A 97 13.71 -15.15 -8.67
N GLY A 98 14.01 -14.05 -9.38
CA GLY A 98 13.11 -13.41 -10.34
C GLY A 98 13.32 -13.79 -11.82
N ASP A 99 14.36 -14.57 -12.14
CA ASP A 99 14.79 -14.88 -13.51
C ASP A 99 14.51 -16.34 -13.95
N GLY A 100 13.50 -16.98 -13.35
CA GLY A 100 13.05 -18.35 -13.67
C GLY A 100 11.72 -18.40 -14.40
#